data_AF-A0AAV3F505-F1
#
_entry.id   AF-A0AAV3F505-F1
#
_cell.length_a   1.000
_cell.length_b   1.000
_cell.length_c   1.000
_cell.angle_alpha   90.00
_cell.angle_beta   90.00
_cell.angle_gamma   90.00
#
_symmetry.space_group_name_H-M   'P 1'
#
loop_
_entity.id
_entity.type
_entity.pdbx_description
1 polymer ?
#
loop_
_entity_poly.entity_id
_entity_poly.type
_entity_poly.pdbx_seq_one_letter_code
_entity_poly.pdbx_strand_id
1 'polypeptide(L)' 'MIYVLMNEKTAVDKGIIPASHPYQSNGEEVIFKKDILTTSGIHVPEEEYTPMTTADALKKYDEWQI' A
#
# COMPACT_ATOMS: atom_id res chain seq x y z
N MET A 1 0.65 -6.50 -12.87
CA MET A 1 0.61 -6.50 -11.40
C MET A 1 0.27 -5.08 -10.96
N ILE A 2 -0.72 -4.89 -10.10
CA ILE A 2 -1.17 -3.57 -9.64
C ILE A 2 -0.73 -3.38 -8.20
N TYR A 3 -0.17 -2.21 -7.92
CA TYR A 3 0.15 -1.77 -6.57
C TYR A 3 -0.87 -0.73 -6.12
N VAL A 4 -0.99 -0.59 -4.82
CA VAL A 4 -1.87 0.39 -4.17
C VAL A 4 -1.03 1.18 -3.19
N LEU A 5 -1.12 2.50 -3.30
CA LEU A 5 -0.60 3.46 -2.33
C LEU A 5 -1.75 3.86 -1.42
N MET A 6 -1.55 3.74 -0.12
CA MET A 6 -2.52 4.22 0.86
C MET A 6 -1.81 4.65 2.13
N ASN A 7 -2.58 5.22 3.06
CA ASN A 7 -2.05 5.57 4.38
C ASN A 7 -1.77 4.30 5.21
N GLU A 8 -0.57 4.19 5.77
CA GLU A 8 -0.12 3.06 6.58
C GLU A 8 -1.04 2.83 7.78
N LYS A 9 -1.40 3.90 8.49
CA LYS A 9 -2.27 3.82 9.66
C LYS A 9 -3.64 3.29 9.28
N THR A 10 -4.22 3.78 8.18
CA THR A 10 -5.50 3.26 7.67
C THR A 10 -5.39 1.78 7.31
N ALA A 11 -4.27 1.36 6.73
CA ALA A 11 -4.04 -0.03 6.37
C ALA A 11 -3.91 -0.94 7.59
N VAL A 12 -3.23 -0.48 8.65
CA VAL A 12 -3.11 -1.19 9.92
C VAL A 12 -4.43 -1.22 10.68
N ASP A 13 -5.14 -0.09 10.78
CA ASP A 13 -6.42 0.03 11.48
C ASP A 13 -7.51 -0.85 10.86
N LYS A 14 -7.49 -1.01 9.53
CA LYS A 14 -8.41 -1.92 8.80
C LYS A 14 -7.94 -3.38 8.80
N GLY A 15 -6.77 -3.68 9.38
CA GLY A 15 -6.20 -5.03 9.42
C GLY A 15 -5.73 -5.55 8.06
N ILE A 16 -5.45 -4.66 7.10
CA ILE A 16 -4.93 -5.02 5.77
C ILE A 16 -3.50 -5.52 5.87
N ILE A 17 -2.72 -4.80 6.68
CA ILE A 17 -1.32 -5.12 6.95
C ILE A 17 -1.11 -5.15 8.46
N PRO A 18 -0.27 -6.06 8.97
CA PRO A 18 0.08 -6.04 10.39
C PRO A 18 0.88 -4.78 10.73
N ALA A 19 0.79 -4.28 11.96
CA ALA A 19 1.56 -3.12 12.43
C ALA A 19 3.09 -3.30 12.29
N SER A 20 3.55 -4.55 12.22
CA SER A 20 4.92 -4.92 11.89
C SER A 20 4.96 -5.55 10.50
N HIS A 21 4.73 -4.76 9.46
CA HIS A 21 4.77 -5.25 8.08
C HIS A 21 6.14 -5.04 7.42
N PRO A 22 6.53 -5.91 6.48
CA PRO A 22 7.75 -5.73 5.69
C PRO A 22 7.55 -4.82 4.46
N TYR A 23 6.36 -4.26 4.24
CA TYR A 23 6.12 -3.35 3.13
C TYR A 23 6.90 -2.05 3.34
N GLN A 24 7.44 -1.50 2.26
CA GLN A 24 8.07 -0.19 2.34
C GLN A 24 7.00 0.85 2.65
N SER A 25 7.31 1.72 3.59
CA SER A 25 6.56 2.91 3.90
C SER A 25 7.47 4.13 3.95
N ASN A 26 6.88 5.30 3.74
CA ASN A 26 7.56 6.59 3.88
C ASN A 26 6.71 7.51 4.74
N GLY A 27 7.02 7.55 6.03
CA GLY A 27 6.27 8.31 7.02
C GLY A 27 4.88 7.72 7.24
N GLU A 28 3.90 8.19 6.47
CA GLU A 28 2.49 7.80 6.62
C GLU A 28 1.94 7.03 5.41
N GLU A 29 2.70 6.89 4.33
CA GLU A 29 2.28 6.20 3.12
C GLU A 29 2.92 4.82 3.02
N VAL A 30 2.15 3.82 2.59
CA VAL A 30 2.62 2.45 2.34
C VAL A 30 2.20 2.02 0.93
N ILE A 31 3.11 1.33 0.24
CA ILE A 31 2.83 0.71 -1.07
C ILE A 31 2.83 -0.80 -0.91
N PHE A 32 1.78 -1.45 -1.41
CA PHE A 32 1.73 -2.91 -1.43
C PHE A 32 0.93 -3.44 -2.62
N LYS A 33 0.96 -4.75 -2.80
CA LYS A 33 0.30 -5.42 -3.93
C LYS A 33 -1.21 -5.46 -3.70
N LYS A 34 -2.00 -5.04 -4.70
CA LYS A 34 -3.47 -5.08 -4.63
C LYS A 34 -4.00 -6.48 -4.30
N ASP A 35 -3.30 -7.53 -4.73
CA ASP A 35 -3.65 -8.92 -4.45
C ASP A 35 -3.81 -9.21 -2.94
N ILE A 36 -3.08 -8.50 -2.06
CA ILE A 36 -3.19 -8.64 -0.60
C ILE A 36 -4.56 -8.15 -0.10
N LEU A 37 -5.13 -7.11 -0.70
CA LEU A 37 -6.49 -6.65 -0.39
C LEU A 37 -7.51 -7.74 -0.71
N THR A 38 -7.36 -8.32 -1.90
CA THR A 38 -8.27 -9.36 -2.40
C THR A 38 -8.20 -10.62 -1.55
N THR A 39 -7.01 -11.08 -1.15
CA THR A 39 -6.84 -12.27 -0.30
C THR A 39 -7.31 -12.06 1.13
N SER A 40 -7.24 -10.82 1.64
CA SER A 40 -7.71 -10.49 2.98
C SER A 40 -9.22 -10.30 3.06
N GLY A 41 -9.92 -10.30 1.93
CA GLY A 41 -11.37 -10.04 1.87
C GLY A 41 -11.76 -8.63 2.32
N ILE A 42 -10.78 -7.71 2.41
CA ILE A 42 -10.99 -6.35 2.89
C ILE A 42 -11.36 -5.49 1.69
N HIS A 43 -12.58 -4.95 1.73
CA HIS A 43 -13.02 -3.98 0.75
C HIS A 43 -12.59 -2.58 1.20
N VAL A 44 -11.54 -2.08 0.56
CA VAL A 44 -11.12 -0.68 0.72
C VAL A 44 -11.77 0.12 -0.40
N PRO A 45 -12.48 1.23 -0.11
CA PRO A 45 -12.98 2.12 -1.15
C PRO A 45 -11.83 2.63 -2.02
N GLU A 46 -12.06 2.79 -3.32
CA GLU A 46 -11.03 3.32 -4.24
C GLU A 46 -10.63 4.77 -3.92
N GLU A 47 -11.37 5.44 -3.05
CA GLU A 47 -11.05 6.77 -2.52
C GLU A 47 -9.94 6.74 -1.45
N GLU A 48 -9.76 5.58 -0.81
CA GLU A 48 -8.79 5.40 0.28
C GLU A 48 -7.47 4.80 -0.20
N TYR A 49 -7.34 4.46 -1.48
CA TYR A 49 -6.10 4.02 -2.09
C TYR A 49 -5.93 4.57 -3.50
N THR A 50 -4.69 4.85 -3.89
CA THR A 50 -4.36 5.18 -5.28
C THR A 50 -3.79 3.94 -5.97
N PRO A 51 -4.47 3.37 -6.98
CA PRO A 51 -3.91 2.28 -7.76
C PRO A 51 -2.77 2.81 -8.64
N MET A 52 -1.70 2.03 -8.74
CA MET A 52 -0.52 2.40 -9.50
C MET A 52 0.08 1.20 -10.21
N THR A 53 0.79 1.45 -11.30
CA THR A 53 1.51 0.41 -12.03
C THR A 53 2.78 0.00 -11.27
N THR A 54 3.34 -1.16 -11.60
CA THR A 54 4.65 -1.56 -11.07
C THR A 54 5.73 -0.50 -11.33
N ALA A 55 5.71 0.16 -12.49
CA ALA A 55 6.69 1.19 -12.83
C ALA A 55 6.57 2.43 -11.93
N ASP A 56 5.35 2.86 -11.64
CA ASP A 56 5.10 4.01 -10.76
C ASP A 56 5.43 3.68 -9.30
N ALA A 57 5.10 2.47 -8.85
CA ALA A 57 5.47 1.98 -7.52
C ALA A 57 6.99 1.96 -7.32
N LEU A 58 7.74 1.47 -8.32
CA LEU A 58 9.20 1.48 -8.27
C LEU A 58 9.77 2.89 -8.24
N LYS A 59 9.25 3.81 -9.06
CA LYS A 59 9.66 5.22 -9.00
C LYS A 59 9.41 5.83 -7.61
N LYS A 60 8.26 5.54 -7.00
CA LYS A 60 7.96 6.00 -5.65
C LYS A 60 8.90 5.40 -4.61
N TYR A 61 9.25 4.12 -4.73
CA TYR A 61 10.25 3.52 -3.85
C TYR A 61 11.61 4.17 -3.99
N ASP A 62 12.04 4.52 -5.21
CA ASP A 62 13.28 5.24 -5.45
C ASP A 62 13.24 6.65 -4.83
N GLU A 63 12.10 7.35 -4.89
CA GLU A 63 11.89 8.65 -4.23
C GLU A 63 11.97 8.57 -2.70
N TRP A 64 11.52 7.46 -2.11
CA TRP A 64 11.50 7.25 -0.66
C TRP A 64 12.86 6.87 -0.07
N GLN A 65 13.81 6.46 -0.92
CA GLN A 65 15.18 6.09 -0.52
C GLN A 65 16.13 7.30 -0.41
N ILE A 66 15.62 8.53 -0.54
CA ILE A 66 16.39 9.79 -0.49
C ILE A 66 16.50 10.34 0.93
#